data_AF-A0A6Y2IL06-F1
#
_entry.id   AF-A0A6Y2IL06-F1
#
_cell.length_a   1.000
_cell.length_b   1.000
_cell.length_c   1.000
_cell.angle_alpha   90.00
_cell.angle_beta   90.00
_cell.angle_gamma   90.00
#
_symmetry.space_group_name_H-M   'P 1'
#
loop_
_entity.id
_entity.type
_entity.pdbx_description
1 polymer ?
#
loop_
_entity_poly.entity_id
_entity_poly.type
_entity_poly.pdbx_seq_one_letter_code
_entity_poly.pdbx_strand_id
1 'polypeptide(L)'
;MKFSESFNMEFQQSNLDFIDIPLDTDLQFFIDPTSIRALKTNWGGSLEKLIQDYFADVLASIKNGDLKRAGILLSSLKESNSFHLGYSSKKSSGKALGVKTAELILDSLKKSKAAQSGLLHDLEDTALTIDGIA
;
A
#
# COMPACT_ATOMS: atom_id res chain seq x y z
N MET A 1 14.80 -2.82 -20.20
CA MET A 1 15.93 -1.94 -19.83
C MET A 1 15.77 -1.59 -18.36
N LYS A 2 16.83 -1.67 -17.56
CA LYS A 2 16.78 -1.33 -16.13
C LYS A 2 17.12 0.13 -15.84
N PHE A 3 16.75 0.58 -14.64
CA PHE A 3 17.10 1.91 -14.17
C PHE A 3 18.61 2.14 -14.21
N SER A 4 19.40 1.24 -13.63
CA SER A 4 20.87 1.33 -13.63
C SER A 4 21.45 1.48 -15.04
N GLU A 5 20.98 0.67 -15.99
CA GLU A 5 21.38 0.71 -17.41
C GLU A 5 21.05 2.06 -18.06
N SER A 6 19.84 2.59 -17.81
CA SER A 6 19.41 3.88 -18.38
C SER A 6 20.23 5.07 -17.88
N PHE A 7 20.87 4.94 -16.72
CA PHE A 7 21.72 5.97 -16.11
C PHE A 7 23.21 5.64 -16.17
N ASN A 8 23.61 4.63 -16.96
CA ASN A 8 25.00 4.17 -17.11
C ASN A 8 25.70 3.88 -15.77
N MET A 9 24.97 3.27 -14.84
CA MET A 9 25.51 2.85 -13.54
C MET A 9 26.17 1.48 -13.68
N GLU A 10 27.47 1.36 -13.38
CA GLU A 10 28.22 0.10 -13.45
C GLU A 10 28.09 -0.76 -12.18
N PHE A 11 26.87 -0.87 -11.64
CA PHE A 11 26.61 -1.55 -10.37
C PHE A 11 25.70 -2.76 -10.59
N GLN A 12 25.98 -3.85 -9.89
CA GLN A 12 25.04 -4.97 -9.79
C GLN A 12 24.02 -4.70 -8.68
N GLN A 13 22.92 -5.45 -8.66
CA GLN A 13 21.87 -5.33 -7.62
C GLN A 13 22.43 -5.43 -6.19
N SER A 14 23.49 -6.22 -5.98
CA SER A 14 24.17 -6.37 -4.68
C SER A 14 24.93 -5.13 -4.22
N ASN A 15 25.20 -4.17 -5.12
CA ASN A 15 25.89 -2.92 -4.85
C ASN A 15 24.94 -1.74 -4.64
N LEU A 16 23.64 -1.93 -4.84
CA LEU A 16 22.64 -0.86 -4.78
C LEU A 16 21.83 -0.96 -3.48
N ASP A 17 21.63 0.19 -2.84
CA ASP A 17 20.76 0.32 -1.65
C ASP A 17 19.26 0.37 -2.01
N PHE A 18 18.93 0.14 -3.29
CA PHE A 18 17.57 0.13 -3.81
C PHE A 18 17.41 -0.98 -4.86
N ILE A 19 16.16 -1.31 -5.17
CA ILE A 19 15.81 -2.34 -6.16
C ILE A 19 15.99 -1.76 -7.56
N ASP A 20 16.82 -2.40 -8.38
CA ASP A 20 17.06 -2.01 -9.76
C ASP A 20 15.92 -2.47 -10.67
N ILE A 21 14.95 -1.57 -10.84
CA ILE A 21 13.69 -1.84 -11.54
C ILE A 21 13.84 -1.79 -13.07
N PRO A 22 13.09 -2.62 -13.81
CA PRO A 22 12.89 -2.45 -15.25
C PRO A 22 12.00 -1.21 -15.52
N LEU A 23 12.25 -0.52 -16.62
CA LEU A 23 11.51 0.69 -17.01
C LEU A 23 10.27 0.40 -17.88
N ASP A 24 10.16 -0.83 -18.39
CA ASP A 24 9.17 -1.24 -19.39
C ASP A 24 8.22 -2.35 -18.93
N THR A 25 8.46 -2.93 -17.74
CA THR A 25 7.65 -4.02 -17.17
C THR A 25 7.69 -3.98 -15.64
N ASP A 26 7.02 -4.92 -14.96
CA ASP A 26 7.13 -5.08 -13.51
C ASP A 26 8.19 -6.13 -13.10
N LEU A 27 8.75 -5.97 -11.91
CA LEU A 27 9.35 -7.03 -11.11
C LEU A 27 8.27 -7.67 -10.25
N GLN A 28 8.29 -9.00 -10.18
CA GLN A 28 7.36 -9.78 -9.36
C GLN A 28 7.75 -9.77 -7.88
N PHE A 29 7.95 -8.58 -7.33
CA PHE A 29 8.17 -8.30 -5.92
C PHE A 29 6.92 -7.66 -5.34
N PHE A 30 6.69 -7.89 -4.06
CA PHE A 30 5.51 -7.41 -3.34
C PHE A 30 5.90 -6.91 -1.96
N ILE A 31 5.17 -5.94 -1.46
CA ILE A 31 5.29 -5.46 -0.09
C ILE A 31 4.29 -6.21 0.77
N ASP A 32 4.79 -6.91 1.79
CA ASP A 32 3.98 -7.64 2.76
C ASP A 32 4.05 -6.93 4.13
N PRO A 33 2.93 -6.38 4.64
CA PRO A 33 2.86 -5.79 5.97
C PRO A 33 3.31 -6.75 7.09
N THR A 34 3.03 -8.05 6.95
CA THR A 34 3.45 -9.07 7.93
C THR A 34 4.97 -9.17 7.98
N SER A 35 5.63 -9.12 6.82
CA SER A 35 7.09 -9.09 6.71
C SER A 35 7.69 -7.82 7.31
N ILE A 36 7.02 -6.66 7.15
CA ILE A 36 7.44 -5.41 7.82
C ILE A 36 7.35 -5.57 9.34
N ARG A 37 6.26 -6.11 9.87
CA ARG A 37 6.10 -6.35 11.31
C ARG A 37 7.11 -7.38 11.86
N ALA A 38 7.52 -8.34 11.05
CA ALA A 38 8.57 -9.31 11.40
C ALA A 38 9.97 -8.68 11.45
N LEU A 39 10.19 -7.54 10.77
CA LEU A 39 11.46 -6.84 10.72
C LEU A 39 11.74 -6.10 12.05
N LYS A 40 12.35 -6.79 13.02
CA LYS A 40 12.67 -6.25 14.36
C LYS A 40 13.88 -5.31 14.37
N THR A 41 13.78 -4.21 13.62
CA THR A 41 14.78 -3.14 13.55
C THR A 41 14.13 -1.77 13.80
N ASN A 42 14.93 -0.74 14.10
CA ASN A 42 14.43 0.64 14.24
C ASN A 42 13.73 1.12 12.96
N TRP A 43 14.24 0.71 11.79
CA TRP A 43 13.64 1.03 10.51
C TRP A 43 12.29 0.32 10.33
N GLY A 44 12.24 -0.99 10.64
CA GLY A 44 10.98 -1.76 10.61
C GLY A 44 9.90 -1.17 11.51
N GLY A 45 10.25 -0.80 12.75
CA GLY A 45 9.31 -0.13 13.66
C GLY A 45 8.84 1.24 13.15
N SER A 46 9.70 1.97 12.42
CA SER A 46 9.30 3.24 11.79
C SER A 46 8.32 3.02 10.63
N LEU A 47 8.52 1.96 9.83
CA LEU A 47 7.61 1.59 8.76
C LEU A 47 6.24 1.15 9.29
N GLU A 48 6.23 0.29 10.32
CA GLU A 48 5.02 -0.17 10.99
C GLU A 48 4.21 1.01 11.52
N LYS A 49 4.87 1.95 12.21
CA LYS A 49 4.23 3.16 12.72
C LYS A 49 3.64 4.04 11.61
N LEU A 50 4.34 4.22 10.49
CA LEU A 50 3.82 4.99 9.35
C LEU A 50 2.54 4.38 8.77
N ILE A 51 2.51 3.05 8.65
CA ILE A 51 1.31 2.33 8.20
C ILE A 51 0.17 2.55 9.20
N GLN A 52 0.41 2.32 10.49
CA GLN A 52 -0.59 2.51 11.55
C GLN A 52 -1.12 3.95 11.60
N ASP A 53 -0.24 4.95 11.57
CA ASP A 53 -0.61 6.37 11.59
C ASP A 53 -1.51 6.71 10.38
N TYR A 54 -1.20 6.19 9.19
CA TYR A 54 -2.03 6.39 7.99
C TYR A 54 -3.44 5.81 8.14
N PHE A 55 -3.56 4.57 8.64
CA PHE A 55 -4.86 3.94 8.82
C PHE A 55 -5.66 4.57 9.96
N ALA A 56 -5.00 4.99 11.04
CA ALA A 56 -5.63 5.76 12.11
C ALA A 56 -6.26 7.05 11.57
N ASP A 57 -5.58 7.74 10.66
CA ASP A 57 -6.10 8.95 9.99
C ASP A 57 -7.34 8.67 9.13
N VAL A 58 -7.34 7.55 8.39
CA VAL A 58 -8.51 7.10 7.61
C VAL A 58 -9.69 6.82 8.55
N LEU A 59 -9.48 6.02 9.59
CA LEU A 59 -10.53 5.63 10.54
C LEU A 59 -11.07 6.83 11.33
N ALA A 60 -10.19 7.75 11.75
CA ALA A 60 -10.59 8.99 12.40
C ALA A 60 -11.44 9.87 11.48
N SER A 61 -11.09 9.97 10.20
CA SER A 61 -11.88 10.70 9.20
C SER A 61 -13.27 10.11 9.04
N ILE A 62 -13.39 8.77 8.98
CA ILE A 62 -14.67 8.06 8.91
C ILE A 62 -15.50 8.29 10.17
N LYS A 63 -14.89 8.12 11.35
CA LYS A 63 -15.55 8.28 12.66
C LYS A 63 -16.09 9.69 12.87
N ASN A 64 -15.36 10.70 12.42
CA ASN A 64 -15.75 12.11 12.54
C ASN A 64 -16.72 12.56 11.43
N GLY A 65 -17.08 11.68 10.50
CA GLY A 65 -17.97 12.00 9.38
C GLY A 65 -17.32 12.78 8.24
N ASP A 66 -16.01 12.97 8.24
CA ASP A 66 -15.26 13.59 7.13
C ASP A 66 -15.00 12.57 6.01
N LEU A 67 -16.08 12.18 5.34
CA LEU A 67 -16.04 11.20 4.26
C LEU A 67 -15.29 11.70 3.03
N LYS A 68 -15.18 13.02 2.84
CA LYS A 68 -14.41 13.62 1.74
C LYS A 68 -12.92 13.36 1.94
N ARG A 69 -12.39 13.62 3.15
CA ARG A 69 -10.99 13.30 3.48
C ARG A 69 -10.74 11.80 3.42
N ALA A 70 -11.62 10.98 3.99
CA ALA A 70 -11.48 9.53 3.94
C ALA A 70 -11.41 9.00 2.50
N GLY A 71 -12.27 9.50 1.60
CA GLY A 71 -12.24 9.15 0.18
C GLY A 71 -10.93 9.56 -0.52
N ILE A 72 -10.40 10.74 -0.22
CA ILE A 72 -9.10 11.19 -0.75
C ILE A 72 -7.97 10.26 -0.30
N LEU A 73 -7.90 9.94 0.99
CA LEU A 73 -6.89 9.03 1.54
C LEU A 73 -7.00 7.64 0.91
N LEU A 74 -8.20 7.06 0.85
CA LEU A 74 -8.38 5.74 0.24
C LEU A 74 -8.06 5.72 -1.26
N SER A 75 -8.37 6.80 -1.99
CA SER A 75 -8.01 6.91 -3.42
C SER A 75 -6.50 6.99 -3.65
N SER A 76 -5.74 7.42 -2.64
CA SER A 76 -4.28 7.52 -2.70
C SER A 76 -3.58 6.17 -2.51
N LEU A 77 -4.32 5.12 -2.11
CA LEU A 77 -3.80 3.76 -2.03
C LEU A 77 -3.62 3.09 -3.41
N LYS A 78 -4.01 3.78 -4.48
CA LYS A 78 -3.74 3.31 -5.84
C LYS A 78 -2.22 3.11 -6.02
N GLU A 79 -1.85 1.90 -6.40
CA GLU A 79 -0.47 1.57 -6.73
C GLU A 79 0.09 2.49 -7.82
N SER A 80 1.28 3.04 -7.57
CA SER A 80 1.99 3.86 -8.54
C SER A 80 2.72 2.95 -9.53
N ASN A 81 2.47 3.17 -10.83
CA ASN A 81 3.23 2.49 -11.89
C ASN A 81 4.73 2.81 -11.84
N SER A 82 5.14 3.87 -11.14
CA SER A 82 6.55 4.22 -10.97
C SER A 82 7.34 3.23 -10.12
N PHE A 83 6.68 2.37 -9.35
CA PHE A 83 7.37 1.37 -8.54
C PHE A 83 7.77 0.13 -9.35
N HIS A 84 7.08 -0.15 -10.46
CA HIS A 84 7.34 -1.33 -11.30
C HIS A 84 7.37 -2.64 -10.48
N LEU A 85 6.50 -2.74 -9.48
CA LEU A 85 6.29 -3.94 -8.68
C LEU A 85 4.95 -4.53 -9.08
N GLY A 86 4.87 -5.84 -9.32
CA GLY A 86 3.62 -6.48 -9.71
C GLY A 86 3.77 -7.59 -10.74
N TYR A 87 2.66 -7.91 -11.38
CA TYR A 87 2.53 -9.04 -12.31
C TYR A 87 2.61 -8.65 -13.79
N SER A 88 2.77 -7.37 -14.14
CA SER A 88 2.76 -6.98 -15.55
C SER A 88 3.97 -7.58 -16.27
N SER A 89 3.70 -8.28 -17.38
CA SER A 89 4.72 -8.79 -18.31
C SER A 89 5.00 -7.83 -19.49
N LYS A 90 4.30 -6.70 -19.50
CA LYS A 90 4.44 -5.57 -20.43
C LYS A 90 4.41 -4.30 -19.59
N LYS A 91 4.18 -3.14 -20.21
CA LYS A 91 4.06 -1.86 -19.50
C LYS A 91 3.23 -1.97 -18.22
N SER A 92 3.82 -1.56 -17.11
CA SER A 92 3.20 -1.56 -15.79
C SER A 92 1.81 -0.95 -15.83
N SER A 93 0.85 -1.73 -15.37
CA SER A 93 -0.56 -1.34 -15.34
C SER A 93 -1.19 -1.74 -14.01
N GLY A 94 -0.62 -1.25 -12.91
CA GLY A 94 -1.15 -1.46 -11.56
C GLY A 94 -2.62 -1.04 -11.49
N LYS A 95 -3.49 -1.98 -11.08
CA LYS A 95 -4.94 -1.78 -10.97
C LYS A 95 -5.48 -1.98 -9.56
N ALA A 96 -4.60 -2.22 -8.58
CA ALA A 96 -4.96 -2.76 -7.27
C ALA A 96 -6.13 -2.03 -6.60
N LEU A 97 -6.08 -0.68 -6.55
CA LEU A 97 -7.11 0.13 -5.89
C LEU A 97 -7.55 1.28 -6.79
N GLY A 98 -8.54 1.01 -7.65
CA GLY A 98 -9.23 2.05 -8.42
C GLY A 98 -10.22 2.84 -7.56
N VAL A 99 -10.76 3.95 -8.10
CA VAL A 99 -11.75 4.81 -7.42
C VAL A 99 -12.93 4.01 -6.87
N LYS A 100 -13.48 3.09 -7.67
CA LYS A 100 -14.59 2.23 -7.27
C LYS A 100 -14.23 1.30 -6.10
N THR A 101 -13.00 0.77 -6.07
CA THR A 101 -12.53 -0.08 -4.97
C THR A 101 -12.36 0.74 -3.70
N ALA A 102 -11.83 1.97 -3.80
CA ALA A 102 -11.73 2.89 -2.68
C ALA A 102 -13.11 3.24 -2.08
N GLU A 103 -14.12 3.45 -2.93
CA GLU A 103 -15.52 3.67 -2.50
C GLU A 103 -16.09 2.44 -1.77
N LEU A 104 -15.83 1.23 -2.27
CA LEU A 104 -16.25 -0.02 -1.61
C LEU A 104 -15.60 -0.18 -0.24
N ILE A 105 -14.29 0.06 -0.14
CA ILE A 105 -13.56 0.01 1.13
C ILE A 105 -14.13 1.03 2.11
N LEU A 106 -14.41 2.25 1.66
CA LEU A 106 -15.00 3.29 2.49
C LEU A 106 -16.38 2.87 3.03
N ASP A 107 -17.24 2.31 2.18
CA ASP A 107 -18.57 1.86 2.57
C ASP A 107 -18.51 0.68 3.56
N SER A 108 -17.60 -0.26 3.34
CA SER A 108 -17.28 -1.37 4.25
C SER A 108 -16.81 -0.89 5.63
N LEU A 109 -15.80 -0.01 5.67
CA LEU A 109 -15.29 0.56 6.92
C LEU A 109 -16.36 1.38 7.65
N LYS A 110 -17.18 2.14 6.92
CA LYS A 110 -18.29 2.90 7.51
C LYS A 110 -19.32 2.01 8.17
N LYS A 111 -19.62 0.83 7.63
CA LYS A 111 -20.60 -0.12 8.20
C LYS A 111 -20.02 -0.99 9.30
N SER A 112 -18.69 -1.13 9.35
CA SER A 112 -18.01 -1.97 10.34
C SER A 112 -18.06 -1.36 11.74
N LYS A 113 -18.65 -2.11 12.69
CA LYS A 113 -18.62 -1.74 14.10
C LYS A 113 -17.20 -1.72 14.67
N ALA A 114 -16.32 -2.59 14.19
CA ALA A 114 -14.92 -2.65 14.63
C ALA A 114 -14.12 -1.41 14.19
N ALA A 115 -14.38 -0.93 12.96
CA ALA A 115 -13.81 0.32 12.47
C ALA A 115 -14.31 1.53 13.26
N GLN A 116 -15.61 1.56 13.60
CA GLN A 116 -16.20 2.65 14.38
C GLN A 116 -15.77 2.66 15.86
N SER A 117 -15.55 1.47 16.45
CA SER A 117 -15.13 1.34 17.84
C SER A 117 -13.65 1.66 18.05
N GLY A 118 -12.86 1.73 16.99
CA GLY A 118 -11.41 1.93 17.04
C GLY A 118 -10.64 0.67 17.47
N LEU A 119 -11.25 -0.52 17.30
CA LEU A 119 -10.58 -1.80 17.54
C LEU A 119 -9.58 -2.17 16.44
N LEU A 120 -9.72 -1.56 15.26
CA LEU A 120 -8.81 -1.79 14.14
C LEU A 120 -7.59 -0.90 14.32
N HIS A 121 -6.44 -1.54 14.51
CA HIS A 121 -5.15 -0.86 14.68
C HIS A 121 -4.20 -1.13 13.53
N ASP A 122 -4.30 -2.30 12.91
CA ASP A 122 -3.40 -2.70 11.82
C ASP A 122 -4.11 -2.79 10.47
N LEU A 123 -3.35 -2.64 9.38
CA LEU A 123 -3.85 -2.75 8.01
C LEU A 123 -4.48 -4.12 7.76
N GLU A 124 -3.86 -5.18 8.27
CA GLU A 124 -4.34 -6.56 8.09
C GLU A 124 -5.75 -6.75 8.68
N ASP A 125 -6.04 -6.11 9.81
CA ASP A 125 -7.35 -6.20 10.48
C ASP A 125 -8.45 -5.55 9.65
N THR A 126 -8.11 -4.57 8.80
CA THR A 126 -9.10 -3.89 7.95
C THR A 126 -9.65 -4.82 6.85
N ALA A 127 -8.90 -5.85 6.45
CA ALA A 127 -9.38 -6.85 5.50
C ALA A 127 -10.66 -7.56 6.02
N LEU A 128 -10.76 -7.78 7.34
CA LEU A 128 -11.92 -8.39 8.00
C LEU A 128 -13.22 -7.56 7.85
N THR A 129 -13.11 -6.31 7.42
CA THR A 129 -14.27 -5.41 7.27
C THR A 129 -14.79 -5.31 5.84
N ILE A 130 -14.03 -5.80 4.85
CA ILE A 130 -14.34 -5.65 3.44
C ILE A 130 -14.87 -6.97 2.89
N ASP A 131 -16.19 -7.03 2.64
CA ASP A 131 -16.83 -8.21 2.07
C ASP A 131 -16.20 -8.57 0.71
N GLY A 132 -15.68 -9.80 0.60
CA GLY A 132 -15.09 -10.34 -0.63
C GLY A 132 -13.57 -10.14 -0.77
N ILE A 133 -12.89 -9.62 0.26
CA ILE A 133 -11.43 -9.65 0.38
C ILE A 133 -11.09 -10.63 1.51
N ALA A 134 -10.48 -11.76 1.16
CA ALA A 134 -9.99 -12.78 2.08
C ALA A 134 -8.47 -12.96 1.91
#